data_AF-A0A936HS37-F1
#
_entry.id   AF-A0A936HS37-F1
#
_cell.length_a   1.000
_cell.length_b   1.000
_cell.length_c   1.000
_cell.angle_alpha   90.00
_cell.angle_beta   90.00
_cell.angle_gamma   90.00
#
_symmetry.space_group_name_H-M   'P 1'
#
loop_
_entity.id
_entity.type
_entity.pdbx_description
1 polymer ?
#
loop_
_entity_poly.entity_id
_entity_poly.type
_entity_poly.pdbx_seq_one_letter_code
_entity_poly.pdbx_strand_id
1 'polypeptide(L)'
;MRSGTFQALRATDRRYLAFGSALLATHLGNAIAEFQKSDSSQPMREVEGMEIATSLGVIRILGSNADTVRTPCFLTVDCGGDDRYLGRQAVSIPFREPAALLVDLAGNDVYDSDTTLSLACGLFGVAMLTDVSGNDSYRVGESGIACAWYGSGMLMDMAGNDRYVTDRSWGEAAAHVGAAVLSDWSGDDEYICAQQSQGMGSTLGAALLVDAAGNDRYIARDDGNPTPIYLNQSVAMSQGCGYGRRADLGDGHSLAGGVGALADGDGDDYYSAPVWAQGCGYWWGVGICEDRRGNDTWRSGKYSIGAAAHFAIGCNVDAEGDDAYAVGYTQAVNQYLGHARDGSIGIAINGTGNDQYYLKTHSGGSADLGSLALLWDAAGNDLYMMDTLKVGATDGWSDTPPLGGASGYPPFYTFRDDIQSYGIFLDTGGKDIYQLHEANSNAIPWARKPADNTHWLFIRSPRERGIGIDMEKE
;
A
#
# COMPACT_ATOMS: atom_id res chain seq x y z
N MET A 1 -21.40 31.58 3.93
CA MET A 1 -21.60 30.11 3.98
C MET A 1 -20.36 29.51 4.64
N ARG A 2 -20.47 29.03 5.88
CA ARG A 2 -19.37 28.37 6.63
C ARG A 2 -19.67 26.89 6.84
N SER A 3 -20.14 26.22 5.79
CA SER A 3 -20.52 24.81 5.83
C SER A 3 -20.23 24.18 4.48
N GLY A 4 -18.96 23.80 4.25
CA GLY A 4 -18.49 23.26 2.98
C GLY A 4 -18.34 21.74 3.02
N THR A 5 -17.24 21.24 3.57
CA THR A 5 -16.80 19.84 3.39
C THR A 5 -17.52 18.83 4.28
N PHE A 6 -17.63 19.08 5.60
CA PHE A 6 -18.28 18.11 6.51
C PHE A 6 -19.78 17.96 6.26
N GLN A 7 -20.44 18.99 5.73
CA GLN A 7 -21.86 18.88 5.36
C GLN A 7 -22.02 18.05 4.08
N ALA A 8 -21.15 18.24 3.08
CA ALA A 8 -21.12 17.40 1.88
C ALA A 8 -20.87 15.92 2.23
N LEU A 9 -19.93 15.66 3.14
CA LEU A 9 -19.67 14.31 3.67
C LEU A 9 -20.92 13.69 4.33
N ARG A 10 -21.67 14.47 5.12
CA ARG A 10 -22.91 13.99 5.75
C ARG A 10 -24.07 13.82 4.78
N ALA A 11 -24.10 14.59 3.69
CA ALA A 11 -25.16 14.55 2.69
C ALA A 11 -24.94 13.46 1.63
N THR A 12 -23.71 12.97 1.45
CA THR A 12 -23.39 11.93 0.46
C THR A 12 -23.81 10.55 1.00
N ASP A 13 -24.73 9.89 0.30
CA ASP A 13 -25.05 8.48 0.58
C ASP A 13 -23.97 7.56 0.00
N ARG A 14 -22.93 7.35 0.80
CA ARG A 14 -21.79 6.49 0.44
C ARG A 14 -22.18 5.03 0.25
N ARG A 15 -23.27 4.55 0.88
CA ARG A 15 -23.72 3.17 0.71
C ARG A 15 -24.38 2.98 -0.64
N TYR A 16 -25.22 3.93 -1.04
CA TYR A 16 -25.86 3.92 -2.35
C TYR A 16 -24.82 4.07 -3.47
N LEU A 17 -23.85 4.97 -3.29
CA LEU A 17 -22.74 5.13 -4.22
C LEU A 17 -21.93 3.83 -4.35
N ALA A 18 -21.50 3.22 -3.23
CA ALA A 18 -20.75 1.97 -3.26
C ALA A 18 -21.53 0.83 -3.96
N PHE A 19 -22.84 0.73 -3.71
CA PHE A 19 -23.69 -0.23 -4.40
C PHE A 19 -23.76 0.04 -5.91
N GLY A 20 -23.95 1.30 -6.31
CA GLY A 20 -23.95 1.71 -7.72
C GLY A 20 -22.61 1.44 -8.41
N SER A 21 -21.50 1.71 -7.74
CA SER A 21 -20.15 1.43 -8.24
C SER A 21 -19.93 -0.07 -8.48
N ALA A 22 -20.30 -0.91 -7.50
CA ALA A 22 -20.17 -2.37 -7.64
C ALA A 22 -21.05 -2.92 -8.78
N LEU A 23 -22.28 -2.41 -8.91
CA LEU A 23 -23.19 -2.79 -9.98
C LEU A 23 -22.63 -2.40 -11.36
N LEU A 24 -22.13 -1.17 -11.51
CA LEU A 24 -21.55 -0.69 -12.76
C LEU A 24 -20.28 -1.49 -13.13
N ALA A 25 -19.38 -1.73 -12.17
CA ALA A 25 -18.17 -2.52 -12.38
C ALA A 25 -18.51 -3.95 -12.82
N THR A 26 -19.51 -4.57 -12.19
CA THR A 26 -19.98 -5.91 -12.55
C THR A 26 -20.54 -5.95 -13.97
N HIS A 27 -21.33 -4.95 -14.36
CA HIS A 27 -21.87 -4.89 -15.73
C HIS A 27 -20.79 -4.59 -16.77
N LEU A 28 -19.83 -3.72 -16.46
CA LEU A 28 -18.70 -3.44 -17.34
C LEU A 28 -17.85 -4.69 -17.57
N GLY A 29 -17.46 -5.38 -16.49
CA GLY A 29 -16.69 -6.62 -16.59
C GLY A 29 -17.43 -7.71 -17.37
N ASN A 30 -18.75 -7.86 -17.17
CA ASN A 30 -19.56 -8.79 -17.97
C ASN A 30 -19.59 -8.42 -19.46
N ALA A 31 -19.68 -7.12 -19.79
CA ALA A 31 -19.69 -6.66 -21.17
C ALA A 31 -18.33 -6.90 -21.86
N ILE A 32 -17.22 -6.63 -21.17
CA ILE A 32 -15.87 -6.92 -21.67
C ILE A 32 -15.68 -8.43 -21.86
N ALA A 33 -16.09 -9.25 -20.90
CA ALA A 33 -15.99 -10.70 -21.01
C ALA A 33 -16.89 -11.27 -22.14
N GLU A 34 -18.06 -10.69 -22.38
CA GLU A 34 -18.91 -11.04 -23.51
C GLU A 34 -18.24 -10.64 -24.85
N PHE A 35 -17.64 -9.45 -24.90
CA PHE A 35 -16.89 -8.96 -26.06
C PHE A 35 -15.70 -9.88 -26.39
N GLN A 36 -14.85 -10.20 -25.41
CA GLN A 36 -13.68 -11.08 -25.59
C GLN A 36 -14.07 -12.50 -26.04
N LYS A 37 -15.26 -12.98 -25.65
CA LYS A 37 -15.80 -14.30 -26.07
C LYS A 37 -16.50 -14.26 -27.43
N SER A 38 -16.78 -13.08 -27.95
CA SER A 38 -17.55 -12.95 -29.18
C SER A 38 -16.74 -13.48 -30.37
N ASP A 39 -17.29 -14.44 -31.09
CA ASP A 39 -16.73 -14.97 -32.34
C ASP A 39 -17.16 -14.05 -33.49
N SER A 40 -16.66 -12.82 -33.49
CA SER A 40 -16.90 -11.85 -34.56
C SER A 40 -16.04 -12.21 -35.76
N SER A 41 -16.68 -12.52 -36.89
CA SER A 41 -16.00 -12.65 -38.19
C SER A 41 -15.56 -11.30 -38.79
N GLN A 42 -15.89 -10.17 -38.15
CA GLN A 42 -15.49 -8.82 -38.56
C GLN A 42 -14.34 -8.33 -37.68
N PRO A 43 -13.17 -8.02 -38.27
CA PRO A 43 -12.06 -7.45 -37.51
C PRO A 43 -12.41 -6.04 -37.06
N MET A 44 -12.08 -5.71 -35.80
CA MET A 44 -12.27 -4.39 -35.17
C MET A 44 -11.71 -3.20 -35.99
N ARG A 45 -10.77 -3.48 -36.90
CA ARG A 45 -10.15 -2.50 -37.81
C ARG A 45 -11.12 -1.77 -38.76
N GLU A 46 -12.38 -2.20 -38.87
CA GLU A 46 -13.38 -1.59 -39.75
C GLU A 46 -14.35 -0.63 -39.02
N VAL A 47 -14.19 -0.41 -37.71
CA VAL A 47 -15.02 0.54 -36.96
C VAL A 47 -14.62 1.98 -37.31
N GLU A 48 -15.52 2.72 -37.95
CA GLU A 48 -15.39 4.17 -38.09
C GLU A 48 -15.78 4.85 -36.77
N GLY A 49 -14.90 5.71 -36.27
CA GLY A 49 -15.14 6.45 -35.03
C GLY A 49 -16.40 7.32 -35.10
N MET A 50 -17.14 7.41 -33.99
CA MET A 50 -18.39 8.18 -33.91
C MET A 50 -18.65 8.73 -32.51
N GLU A 51 -19.43 9.82 -32.44
CA GLU A 51 -19.94 10.37 -31.19
C GLU A 51 -21.47 10.37 -31.17
N ILE A 52 -22.05 9.90 -30.07
CA ILE A 52 -23.49 9.78 -29.86
C ILE A 52 -23.88 10.59 -28.62
N ALA A 53 -24.70 11.62 -28.80
CA ALA A 53 -25.22 12.40 -27.69
C ALA A 53 -26.38 11.65 -27.01
N THR A 54 -26.28 11.44 -25.69
CA THR A 54 -27.33 10.82 -24.88
C THR A 54 -27.75 11.74 -23.73
N SER A 55 -28.80 11.35 -22.99
CA SER A 55 -29.19 12.06 -21.76
C SER A 55 -28.17 11.90 -20.63
N LEU A 56 -27.25 10.94 -20.71
CA LEU A 56 -26.19 10.70 -19.72
C LEU A 56 -24.88 11.41 -20.09
N GLY A 57 -24.77 11.94 -21.31
CA GLY A 57 -23.56 12.53 -21.86
C GLY A 57 -23.21 11.95 -23.22
N VAL A 58 -22.06 12.33 -23.76
CA VAL A 58 -21.57 11.83 -25.05
C VAL A 58 -20.98 10.43 -24.87
N ILE A 59 -21.35 9.51 -25.75
CA ILE A 59 -20.64 8.25 -25.97
C ILE A 59 -19.72 8.47 -27.17
N ARG A 60 -18.44 8.17 -27.01
CA ARG A 60 -17.42 8.19 -28.06
C ARG A 60 -17.01 6.76 -28.37
N ILE A 61 -16.98 6.42 -29.65
CA ILE A 61 -16.40 5.19 -30.16
C ILE A 61 -15.23 5.60 -31.06
N LEU A 62 -14.04 5.09 -30.79
CA LEU A 62 -12.85 5.29 -31.62
C LEU A 62 -12.61 4.05 -32.49
N GLY A 63 -11.85 4.25 -33.57
CA GLY A 63 -11.50 3.18 -34.51
C GLY A 63 -10.28 2.42 -33.99
N SER A 64 -9.48 1.84 -34.89
CA SER A 64 -8.20 1.21 -34.53
C SER A 64 -6.98 2.07 -34.90
N ASN A 65 -7.14 3.40 -34.92
CA ASN A 65 -6.11 4.34 -35.35
C ASN A 65 -5.57 5.07 -34.14
N ALA A 66 -4.28 5.41 -34.14
CA ALA A 66 -3.72 6.30 -33.13
C ALA A 66 -4.40 7.68 -33.13
N ASP A 67 -5.16 7.96 -32.08
CA ASP A 67 -5.87 9.20 -31.82
C ASP A 67 -5.23 10.00 -30.67
N THR A 68 -5.70 11.23 -30.49
CA THR A 68 -5.35 12.05 -29.32
C THR A 68 -6.61 12.64 -28.72
N VAL A 69 -6.99 12.12 -27.57
CA VAL A 69 -8.23 12.43 -26.88
C VAL A 69 -7.96 13.47 -25.79
N ARG A 70 -8.63 14.62 -25.88
CA ARG A 70 -8.52 15.70 -24.88
C ARG A 70 -9.83 16.03 -24.18
N THR A 71 -10.95 15.66 -24.80
CA THR A 71 -12.28 16.07 -24.34
C THR A 71 -12.91 14.94 -23.55
N PRO A 72 -13.19 15.11 -22.25
CA PRO A 72 -13.93 14.12 -21.47
C PRO A 72 -15.32 13.89 -22.07
N CYS A 73 -15.81 12.66 -21.92
CA CYS A 73 -17.18 12.30 -22.21
C CYS A 73 -17.70 11.29 -21.19
N PHE A 74 -18.96 10.87 -21.33
CA PHE A 74 -19.58 9.93 -20.42
C PHE A 74 -19.02 8.50 -20.59
N LEU A 75 -18.80 8.09 -21.84
CA LEU A 75 -18.20 6.79 -22.17
C LEU A 75 -17.32 6.97 -23.41
N THR A 76 -16.06 6.56 -23.31
CA THR A 76 -15.21 6.26 -24.46
C THR A 76 -15.08 4.75 -24.60
N VAL A 77 -15.27 4.23 -25.80
CA VAL A 77 -14.87 2.87 -26.18
C VAL A 77 -13.88 3.01 -27.33
N ASP A 78 -12.63 2.68 -27.09
CA ASP A 78 -11.60 2.61 -28.11
C ASP A 78 -11.49 1.18 -28.64
N CYS A 79 -11.41 1.07 -29.97
CA CYS A 79 -11.28 -0.21 -30.65
C CYS A 79 -9.82 -0.59 -30.89
N GLY A 80 -8.91 0.33 -30.58
CA GLY A 80 -7.48 0.15 -30.38
C GLY A 80 -6.63 1.19 -31.12
N GLY A 81 -5.32 1.02 -31.11
CA GLY A 81 -4.40 2.02 -31.67
C GLY A 81 -3.26 2.26 -30.70
N ASP A 82 -2.36 3.21 -31.00
CA ASP A 82 -1.41 3.67 -29.98
C ASP A 82 -1.82 5.11 -29.64
N ASP A 83 -2.71 5.24 -28.67
CA ASP A 83 -3.54 6.37 -28.37
C ASP A 83 -2.97 7.29 -27.28
N ARG A 84 -3.46 8.53 -27.28
CA ARG A 84 -3.05 9.53 -26.29
C ARG A 84 -4.24 10.14 -25.59
N TYR A 85 -4.43 9.76 -24.33
CA TYR A 85 -5.50 10.21 -23.45
C TYR A 85 -5.00 11.31 -22.52
N LEU A 86 -5.35 12.55 -22.83
CA LEU A 86 -4.81 13.72 -22.15
C LEU A 86 -5.86 14.39 -21.25
N GLY A 87 -5.42 14.83 -20.06
CA GLY A 87 -6.22 15.63 -19.14
C GLY A 87 -7.16 14.79 -18.27
N ARG A 88 -8.44 15.17 -18.18
CA ARG A 88 -9.40 14.51 -17.28
C ARG A 88 -10.16 13.44 -18.04
N GLN A 89 -9.58 12.24 -18.18
CA GLN A 89 -10.23 11.08 -18.79
C GLN A 89 -10.79 10.13 -17.74
N ALA A 90 -11.94 9.52 -18.01
CA ALA A 90 -12.68 8.72 -17.03
C ALA A 90 -12.84 9.46 -15.68
N VAL A 91 -13.36 10.69 -15.69
CA VAL A 91 -13.58 11.47 -14.45
C VAL A 91 -15.02 11.95 -14.39
N SER A 92 -15.73 11.58 -13.33
CA SER A 92 -17.12 12.02 -13.13
C SER A 92 -17.21 13.54 -12.94
N ILE A 93 -18.28 14.14 -13.46
CA ILE A 93 -18.59 15.57 -13.30
C ILE A 93 -19.76 15.70 -12.32
N PRO A 94 -19.52 16.22 -11.09
CA PRO A 94 -20.55 16.33 -10.07
C PRO A 94 -21.81 17.02 -10.59
N PHE A 95 -22.97 16.44 -10.30
CA PHE A 95 -24.32 16.94 -10.66
C PHE A 95 -24.67 17.01 -12.15
N ARG A 96 -23.76 16.59 -13.05
CA ARG A 96 -24.00 16.56 -14.50
C ARG A 96 -23.85 15.15 -15.08
N GLU A 97 -22.69 14.53 -14.85
CA GLU A 97 -22.30 13.21 -15.36
C GLU A 97 -21.79 12.40 -14.16
N PRO A 98 -22.69 11.70 -13.43
CA PRO A 98 -22.35 11.02 -12.18
C PRO A 98 -21.48 9.78 -12.39
N ALA A 99 -21.31 9.35 -13.65
CA ALA A 99 -20.37 8.33 -14.05
C ALA A 99 -19.57 8.79 -15.28
N ALA A 100 -18.33 8.33 -15.39
CA ALA A 100 -17.50 8.49 -16.57
C ALA A 100 -16.66 7.23 -16.79
N LEU A 101 -16.66 6.70 -18.01
CA LEU A 101 -16.01 5.45 -18.36
C LEU A 101 -15.08 5.64 -19.56
N LEU A 102 -13.94 4.95 -19.54
CA LEU A 102 -13.06 4.76 -20.69
C LEU A 102 -12.76 3.27 -20.76
N VAL A 103 -12.99 2.67 -21.93
CA VAL A 103 -12.62 1.29 -22.23
C VAL A 103 -11.72 1.34 -23.46
N ASP A 104 -10.45 0.97 -23.31
CA ASP A 104 -9.56 0.66 -24.42
C ASP A 104 -9.50 -0.85 -24.60
N LEU A 105 -9.40 -1.30 -25.85
CA LEU A 105 -9.47 -2.70 -26.19
C LEU A 105 -8.13 -3.27 -26.68
N ALA A 106 -7.21 -2.42 -27.15
CA ALA A 106 -5.88 -2.83 -27.54
C ALA A 106 -4.99 -1.62 -27.89
N GLY A 107 -3.75 -1.60 -27.41
CA GLY A 107 -2.86 -0.54 -27.85
C GLY A 107 -1.48 -0.55 -27.23
N ASN A 108 -0.77 0.56 -27.33
CA ASN A 108 0.32 0.91 -26.40
C ASN A 108 0.12 2.40 -26.11
N ASP A 109 -0.72 2.65 -25.13
CA ASP A 109 -1.43 3.89 -24.94
C ASP A 109 -0.78 4.76 -23.89
N VAL A 110 -0.99 6.06 -24.04
CA VAL A 110 -0.43 7.07 -23.13
C VAL A 110 -1.56 7.84 -22.48
N TYR A 111 -1.81 7.52 -21.22
CA TYR A 111 -2.72 8.20 -20.33
C TYR A 111 -1.94 9.22 -19.50
N ASP A 112 -2.04 10.51 -19.84
CA ASP A 112 -1.19 11.55 -19.24
C ASP A 112 -1.99 12.77 -18.78
N SER A 113 -1.80 13.15 -17.53
CA SER A 113 -2.48 14.30 -16.94
C SER A 113 -1.62 15.11 -15.98
N ASP A 114 -1.35 16.36 -16.37
CA ASP A 114 -0.82 17.39 -15.47
C ASP A 114 -1.93 18.07 -14.63
N THR A 115 -3.20 17.71 -14.84
CA THR A 115 -4.33 18.26 -14.08
C THR A 115 -4.65 17.42 -12.85
N THR A 116 -5.03 18.07 -11.75
CA THR A 116 -5.52 17.36 -10.56
C THR A 116 -6.95 16.88 -10.75
N LEU A 117 -7.35 15.86 -9.99
CA LEU A 117 -8.67 15.22 -10.08
C LEU A 117 -8.91 14.69 -11.51
N SER A 118 -7.96 13.87 -11.96
CA SER A 118 -7.83 13.35 -13.33
C SER A 118 -7.93 11.81 -13.37
N LEU A 119 -7.54 11.20 -14.49
CA LEU A 119 -7.50 9.75 -14.79
C LEU A 119 -8.14 8.83 -13.75
N ALA A 120 -9.34 8.34 -14.05
CA ALA A 120 -10.11 7.41 -13.21
C ALA A 120 -10.53 7.95 -11.82
N CYS A 121 -10.39 9.26 -11.53
CA CYS A 121 -10.81 9.81 -10.24
C CYS A 121 -12.35 9.92 -10.12
N GLY A 122 -12.93 9.16 -9.19
CA GLY A 122 -14.34 9.24 -8.83
C GLY A 122 -14.67 10.50 -8.03
N LEU A 123 -14.77 11.65 -8.70
CA LEU A 123 -15.09 12.91 -8.03
C LEU A 123 -16.61 13.04 -7.82
N PHE A 124 -17.07 12.78 -6.59
CA PHE A 124 -18.51 12.74 -6.22
C PHE A 124 -19.39 11.86 -7.13
N GLY A 125 -18.79 10.82 -7.71
CA GLY A 125 -19.43 9.93 -8.69
C GLY A 125 -18.60 8.68 -8.90
N VAL A 126 -18.82 8.00 -10.02
CA VAL A 126 -18.14 6.76 -10.38
C VAL A 126 -17.26 6.98 -11.60
N ALA A 127 -16.00 6.57 -11.53
CA ALA A 127 -15.04 6.70 -12.63
C ALA A 127 -14.38 5.34 -12.87
N MET A 128 -14.37 4.90 -14.12
CA MET A 128 -13.78 3.61 -14.52
C MET A 128 -12.94 3.78 -15.77
N LEU A 129 -11.67 3.39 -15.69
CA LEU A 129 -10.79 3.20 -16.83
C LEU A 129 -10.52 1.69 -16.92
N THR A 130 -10.74 1.11 -18.09
CA THR A 130 -10.36 -0.27 -18.36
C THR A 130 -9.52 -0.31 -19.61
N ASP A 131 -8.28 -0.76 -19.47
CA ASP A 131 -7.46 -1.22 -20.59
C ASP A 131 -7.52 -2.75 -20.65
N VAL A 132 -7.48 -3.29 -21.85
CA VAL A 132 -7.63 -4.74 -22.10
C VAL A 132 -6.32 -5.37 -22.53
N SER A 133 -5.48 -4.65 -23.25
CA SER A 133 -4.18 -5.18 -23.67
C SER A 133 -3.30 -4.08 -24.23
N GLY A 134 -2.05 -4.05 -23.83
CA GLY A 134 -1.10 -3.09 -24.37
C GLY A 134 0.03 -2.84 -23.41
N ASN A 135 1.16 -2.32 -23.87
CA ASN A 135 2.17 -1.83 -22.94
C ASN A 135 1.96 -0.33 -22.77
N ASP A 136 1.28 0.05 -21.70
CA ASP A 136 0.70 1.36 -21.52
C ASP A 136 1.43 2.19 -20.46
N SER A 137 1.22 3.50 -20.54
CA SER A 137 1.79 4.46 -19.61
C SER A 137 0.70 5.32 -19.00
N TYR A 138 0.61 5.25 -17.68
CA TYR A 138 -0.33 5.99 -16.85
C TYR A 138 0.42 7.02 -16.00
N ARG A 139 0.24 8.31 -16.25
CA ARG A 139 0.87 9.38 -15.47
C ARG A 139 -0.13 10.41 -14.97
N VAL A 140 -0.04 10.71 -13.67
CA VAL A 140 -0.73 11.83 -13.05
C VAL A 140 0.18 12.69 -12.19
N GLY A 141 -0.05 14.00 -12.21
CA GLY A 141 0.64 14.92 -11.32
C GLY A 141 0.25 14.73 -9.85
N GLU A 142 -1.05 14.67 -9.57
CA GLU A 142 -1.65 14.44 -8.23
C GLU A 142 -3.15 14.17 -8.37
N SER A 143 -3.74 13.40 -7.45
CA SER A 143 -5.19 13.15 -7.38
C SER A 143 -5.73 12.59 -8.70
N GLY A 144 -5.23 11.41 -9.05
CA GLY A 144 -5.57 10.67 -10.27
C GLY A 144 -5.27 9.19 -10.05
N ILE A 145 -4.93 8.44 -11.11
CA ILE A 145 -4.77 6.97 -11.15
C ILE A 145 -5.55 6.29 -10.02
N ALA A 146 -6.85 6.46 -10.25
CA ALA A 146 -8.02 5.95 -9.60
C ALA A 146 -8.35 6.34 -8.15
N CYS A 147 -8.05 7.55 -7.62
CA CYS A 147 -8.79 7.89 -6.39
C CYS A 147 -8.92 9.31 -5.79
N ALA A 148 -9.97 9.59 -4.98
CA ALA A 148 -11.43 9.64 -5.18
C ALA A 148 -12.06 10.33 -3.95
N TRP A 149 -12.02 11.67 -3.92
CA TRP A 149 -12.60 12.48 -2.86
C TRP A 149 -14.14 12.54 -2.99
N TYR A 150 -14.77 11.55 -2.36
CA TYR A 150 -16.20 11.28 -2.10
C TYR A 150 -16.97 10.56 -3.23
N GLY A 151 -16.26 9.80 -4.07
CA GLY A 151 -16.80 8.89 -5.09
C GLY A 151 -16.17 7.49 -5.08
N SER A 152 -16.21 6.80 -6.21
CA SER A 152 -15.46 5.58 -6.48
C SER A 152 -14.65 5.73 -7.77
N GLY A 153 -13.34 5.55 -7.69
CA GLY A 153 -12.45 5.47 -8.84
C GLY A 153 -11.96 4.04 -9.05
N MET A 154 -11.85 3.62 -10.29
CA MET A 154 -11.34 2.30 -10.66
C MET A 154 -10.50 2.39 -11.93
N LEU A 155 -9.32 1.81 -11.88
CA LEU A 155 -8.54 1.43 -13.06
C LEU A 155 -8.44 -0.10 -13.08
N MET A 156 -8.69 -0.70 -14.23
CA MET A 156 -8.40 -2.09 -14.52
C MET A 156 -7.47 -2.13 -15.73
N ASP A 157 -6.29 -2.70 -15.57
CA ASP A 157 -5.47 -3.16 -16.68
C ASP A 157 -5.55 -4.69 -16.69
N MET A 158 -5.61 -5.28 -17.88
CA MET A 158 -5.81 -6.71 -18.04
C MET A 158 -4.58 -7.43 -18.57
N ALA A 159 -3.66 -6.74 -19.24
CA ALA A 159 -2.47 -7.35 -19.82
C ALA A 159 -1.49 -6.33 -20.39
N GLY A 160 -0.23 -6.52 -20.07
CA GLY A 160 0.85 -5.78 -20.70
C GLY A 160 2.00 -5.56 -19.76
N ASN A 161 3.05 -4.88 -20.21
CA ASN A 161 4.07 -4.39 -19.30
C ASN A 161 3.88 -2.88 -19.16
N ASP A 162 3.33 -2.48 -18.03
CA ASP A 162 2.71 -1.21 -17.79
C ASP A 162 3.49 -0.34 -16.81
N ARG A 163 3.22 0.96 -16.92
CA ARG A 163 3.91 1.95 -16.11
C ARG A 163 2.97 2.97 -15.49
N TYR A 164 2.86 2.90 -14.18
CA TYR A 164 2.04 3.79 -13.35
C TYR A 164 2.91 4.81 -12.61
N VAL A 165 2.62 6.09 -12.82
CA VAL A 165 3.39 7.19 -12.22
C VAL A 165 2.51 8.23 -11.58
N THR A 166 2.75 8.44 -10.29
CA THR A 166 2.24 9.58 -9.52
C THR A 166 3.37 10.53 -9.14
N ASP A 167 3.44 11.70 -9.81
CA ASP A 167 4.57 12.62 -9.62
C ASP A 167 4.68 13.15 -8.17
N ARG A 168 3.52 13.33 -7.51
CA ARG A 168 3.40 13.87 -6.15
C ARG A 168 2.62 12.95 -5.21
N SER A 169 1.30 13.06 -5.17
CA SER A 169 0.47 12.41 -4.15
C SER A 169 -0.89 12.01 -4.70
N TRP A 170 -1.58 11.13 -3.99
CA TRP A 170 -2.96 10.74 -4.31
C TRP A 170 -3.11 10.11 -5.70
N GLY A 171 -2.30 9.09 -5.99
CA GLY A 171 -2.43 8.27 -7.19
C GLY A 171 -2.27 6.78 -6.88
N GLU A 172 -2.20 5.93 -7.90
CA GLU A 172 -2.05 4.47 -7.76
C GLU A 172 -2.97 3.90 -6.66
N ALA A 173 -4.28 4.15 -6.79
CA ALA A 173 -5.31 3.74 -5.84
C ALA A 173 -5.34 4.42 -4.45
N ALA A 174 -4.85 5.65 -4.27
CA ALA A 174 -4.89 6.32 -2.95
C ALA A 174 -6.21 7.04 -2.55
N ALA A 175 -6.97 6.50 -1.60
CA ALA A 175 -8.29 7.02 -1.21
C ALA A 175 -8.30 7.99 -0.04
N HIS A 176 -9.13 9.04 -0.12
CA HIS A 176 -9.56 9.82 1.04
C HIS A 176 -11.05 10.10 0.92
N VAL A 177 -11.81 9.57 1.87
CA VAL A 177 -13.26 9.47 1.83
C VAL A 177 -13.81 9.02 0.47
N GLY A 178 -13.95 7.72 0.26
CA GLY A 178 -14.33 7.16 -1.03
C GLY A 178 -13.68 5.80 -1.23
N ALA A 179 -13.77 5.27 -2.44
CA ALA A 179 -13.12 4.02 -2.81
C ALA A 179 -12.18 4.19 -4.01
N ALA A 180 -10.99 3.60 -3.92
CA ALA A 180 -10.07 3.39 -5.04
C ALA A 180 -9.93 1.91 -5.33
N VAL A 181 -9.84 1.58 -6.61
CA VAL A 181 -9.21 0.33 -7.02
C VAL A 181 -8.26 0.61 -8.19
N LEU A 182 -7.04 0.09 -8.11
CA LEU A 182 -6.19 -0.19 -9.26
C LEU A 182 -6.04 -1.70 -9.29
N SER A 183 -6.34 -2.31 -10.43
CA SER A 183 -6.21 -3.75 -10.65
C SER A 183 -5.41 -3.98 -11.91
N ASP A 184 -4.23 -4.58 -11.78
CA ASP A 184 -3.46 -5.13 -12.89
C ASP A 184 -3.53 -6.66 -12.83
N TRP A 185 -3.54 -7.33 -13.97
CA TRP A 185 -3.83 -8.76 -14.09
C TRP A 185 -2.68 -9.58 -14.68
N SER A 186 -1.73 -8.95 -15.38
CA SER A 186 -0.52 -9.63 -15.84
C SER A 186 0.44 -8.63 -16.44
N GLY A 187 1.72 -8.76 -16.12
CA GLY A 187 2.73 -7.90 -16.69
C GLY A 187 4.11 -8.14 -16.15
N ASP A 188 5.04 -7.24 -16.47
CA ASP A 188 6.11 -6.91 -15.51
C ASP A 188 6.04 -5.39 -15.40
N ASP A 189 5.55 -4.90 -14.26
CA ASP A 189 4.97 -3.56 -14.14
C ASP A 189 5.78 -2.65 -13.21
N GLU A 190 5.70 -1.34 -13.47
CA GLU A 190 6.33 -0.32 -12.65
C GLU A 190 5.31 0.62 -11.99
N TYR A 191 5.29 0.63 -10.66
CA TYR A 191 4.50 1.56 -9.84
C TYR A 191 5.41 2.58 -9.16
N ILE A 192 5.37 3.84 -9.59
CA ILE A 192 6.31 4.88 -9.14
C ILE A 192 5.57 6.09 -8.59
N CYS A 193 5.69 6.31 -7.29
CA CYS A 193 5.10 7.45 -6.61
C CYS A 193 6.11 8.25 -5.79
N ALA A 194 5.84 9.54 -5.56
CA ALA A 194 6.58 10.31 -4.57
C ALA A 194 6.10 10.03 -3.13
N GLN A 195 4.78 9.99 -2.91
CA GLN A 195 4.14 9.68 -1.62
C GLN A 195 2.63 9.42 -1.80
N GLN A 196 1.95 9.00 -0.74
CA GLN A 196 0.49 8.93 -0.62
C GLN A 196 -0.19 8.23 -1.80
N SER A 197 0.30 7.05 -2.16
CA SER A 197 -0.11 6.30 -3.36
C SER A 197 -0.07 4.79 -3.11
N GLN A 198 -0.22 3.96 -4.13
CA GLN A 198 -0.06 2.50 -4.06
C GLN A 198 -0.97 1.87 -3.00
N GLY A 199 -2.29 2.03 -3.15
CA GLY A 199 -3.27 1.43 -2.25
C GLY A 199 -3.38 2.12 -0.88
N MET A 200 -3.02 3.40 -0.74
CA MET A 200 -3.12 4.13 0.53
C MET A 200 -4.56 4.53 0.89
N GLY A 201 -5.03 4.13 2.08
CA GLY A 201 -6.35 4.47 2.60
C GLY A 201 -6.32 5.55 3.68
N SER A 202 -6.61 6.79 3.32
CA SER A 202 -6.74 7.90 4.27
C SER A 202 -8.11 7.92 4.95
N THR A 203 -8.38 8.89 5.83
CA THR A 203 -9.67 9.08 6.53
C THR A 203 -10.88 8.71 5.69
N LEU A 204 -11.68 7.74 6.18
CA LEU A 204 -12.88 7.18 5.53
C LEU A 204 -12.69 6.68 4.09
N GLY A 205 -11.45 6.56 3.62
CA GLY A 205 -11.06 5.98 2.35
C GLY A 205 -10.91 4.46 2.46
N ALA A 206 -11.28 3.77 1.40
CA ALA A 206 -10.94 2.38 1.14
C ALA A 206 -10.14 2.34 -0.15
N ALA A 207 -8.91 1.85 -0.08
CA ALA A 207 -7.97 1.81 -1.20
C ALA A 207 -7.46 0.40 -1.40
N LEU A 208 -7.46 -0.05 -2.65
CA LEU A 208 -6.92 -1.34 -3.05
C LEU A 208 -6.07 -1.16 -4.31
N LEU A 209 -4.79 -1.48 -4.21
CA LEU A 209 -3.98 -1.86 -5.36
C LEU A 209 -3.92 -3.39 -5.37
N VAL A 210 -4.27 -4.01 -6.48
CA VAL A 210 -4.07 -5.44 -6.69
C VAL A 210 -3.30 -5.63 -7.98
N ASP A 211 -2.23 -6.41 -7.89
CA ASP A 211 -1.53 -6.98 -9.03
C ASP A 211 -1.65 -8.50 -8.92
N ALA A 212 -1.77 -9.18 -10.05
CA ALA A 212 -2.08 -10.60 -10.08
C ALA A 212 -0.89 -11.46 -10.49
N ALA A 213 0.03 -10.93 -11.30
CA ALA A 213 1.18 -11.67 -11.80
C ALA A 213 2.17 -10.74 -12.51
N GLY A 214 3.46 -10.91 -12.24
CA GLY A 214 4.53 -10.18 -12.88
C GLY A 214 5.75 -10.09 -12.00
N ASN A 215 6.91 -9.71 -12.55
CA ASN A 215 8.04 -9.30 -11.72
C ASN A 215 8.00 -7.78 -11.55
N ASP A 216 7.31 -7.33 -10.53
CA ASP A 216 6.81 -5.98 -10.41
C ASP A 216 7.67 -5.12 -9.50
N ARG A 217 7.55 -3.80 -9.71
CA ARG A 217 8.40 -2.80 -9.04
C ARG A 217 7.56 -1.74 -8.38
N TYR A 218 7.41 -1.86 -7.06
CA TYR A 218 6.71 -0.90 -6.22
C TYR A 218 7.67 0.12 -5.59
N ILE A 219 7.72 1.34 -6.15
CA ILE A 219 8.70 2.35 -5.78
C ILE A 219 8.03 3.61 -5.22
N ALA A 220 8.18 3.84 -3.92
CA ALA A 220 8.03 5.16 -3.32
C ALA A 220 9.40 5.86 -3.25
N ARG A 221 9.53 6.99 -3.96
CA ARG A 221 10.84 7.65 -4.17
C ARG A 221 11.44 8.22 -2.87
N ASP A 222 12.76 8.13 -2.78
CA ASP A 222 13.57 8.69 -1.68
C ASP A 222 13.53 10.22 -1.60
N ASP A 223 13.08 10.90 -2.66
CA ASP A 223 13.03 12.36 -2.76
C ASP A 223 11.61 12.94 -2.63
N GLY A 224 10.60 12.09 -2.36
CA GLY A 224 9.20 12.52 -2.36
C GLY A 224 8.83 13.47 -1.23
N ASN A 225 9.09 13.09 0.01
CA ASN A 225 8.80 13.89 1.20
C ASN A 225 9.86 13.73 2.32
N PRO A 226 11.11 14.18 2.09
CA PRO A 226 12.18 14.08 3.08
C PRO A 226 11.83 14.84 4.36
N THR A 227 11.83 14.13 5.49
CA THR A 227 11.38 14.70 6.76
C THR A 227 12.47 14.59 7.84
N PRO A 228 12.88 15.70 8.50
CA PRO A 228 13.96 15.69 9.50
C PRO A 228 13.74 14.74 10.69
N ILE A 229 12.50 14.55 11.14
CA ILE A 229 12.18 13.65 12.26
C ILE A 229 12.46 12.17 11.91
N TYR A 230 12.44 11.84 10.63
CA TYR A 230 12.78 10.52 10.09
C TYR A 230 14.16 10.53 9.44
N LEU A 231 15.09 11.32 10.00
CA LEU A 231 16.49 11.39 9.56
C LEU A 231 16.65 11.80 8.09
N ASN A 232 15.75 12.67 7.61
CA ASN A 232 15.64 13.11 6.23
C ASN A 232 15.29 12.00 5.22
N GLN A 233 14.81 10.84 5.68
CA GLN A 233 14.20 9.86 4.79
C GLN A 233 12.81 10.35 4.34
N SER A 234 12.40 9.91 3.15
CA SER A 234 11.09 10.25 2.56
C SER A 234 9.96 9.53 3.29
N VAL A 235 8.93 10.27 3.69
CA VAL A 235 7.68 9.70 4.21
C VAL A 235 6.79 9.33 3.03
N ALA A 236 6.70 8.03 2.76
CA ALA A 236 5.95 7.50 1.63
C ALA A 236 4.44 7.55 1.90
N MET A 237 3.95 6.94 2.98
CA MET A 237 2.51 6.65 3.16
C MET A 237 1.95 5.92 1.93
N SER A 238 2.59 4.83 1.53
CA SER A 238 2.26 4.09 0.31
C SER A 238 2.28 2.58 0.57
N GLN A 239 1.97 1.78 -0.46
CA GLN A 239 2.03 0.30 -0.42
C GLN A 239 1.10 -0.25 0.66
N GLY A 240 -0.19 0.00 0.47
CA GLY A 240 -1.24 -0.51 1.35
C GLY A 240 -1.32 0.17 2.72
N CYS A 241 -0.81 1.39 2.88
CA CYS A 241 -0.84 2.06 4.19
C CYS A 241 -2.23 2.61 4.56
N GLY A 242 -2.63 2.50 5.83
CA GLY A 242 -3.80 3.15 6.41
C GLY A 242 -3.42 4.43 7.15
N TYR A 243 -4.00 5.58 6.78
CA TYR A 243 -3.54 6.89 7.27
C TYR A 243 -4.66 7.79 7.85
N GLY A 244 -4.57 8.09 9.14
CA GLY A 244 -5.38 9.12 9.79
C GLY A 244 -4.67 10.45 9.94
N ARG A 245 -5.46 11.53 9.91
CA ARG A 245 -4.97 12.87 10.21
C ARG A 245 -4.80 13.03 11.72
N ARG A 246 -3.55 13.01 12.18
CA ARG A 246 -3.17 13.38 13.54
C ARG A 246 -2.95 14.89 13.65
N ALA A 247 -3.76 15.60 14.43
CA ALA A 247 -3.69 17.05 14.56
C ALA A 247 -3.72 17.57 16.00
N ASP A 248 -3.45 16.72 16.99
CA ASP A 248 -3.32 17.08 18.41
C ASP A 248 -2.20 18.11 18.67
N LEU A 249 -1.13 18.08 17.88
CA LEU A 249 -0.04 19.07 17.91
C LEU A 249 -0.27 20.27 16.96
N GLY A 250 -1.39 20.27 16.23
CA GLY A 250 -1.75 21.27 15.23
C GLY A 250 -3.04 22.01 15.59
N ASP A 251 -4.08 21.83 14.77
CA ASP A 251 -5.35 22.54 14.92
C ASP A 251 -6.40 21.82 15.80
N GLY A 252 -6.05 20.66 16.36
CA GLY A 252 -6.91 19.85 17.23
C GLY A 252 -7.97 19.03 16.49
N HIS A 253 -8.06 19.09 15.15
CA HIS A 253 -9.09 18.37 14.38
C HIS A 253 -8.59 17.04 13.82
N SER A 254 -8.26 16.11 14.72
CA SER A 254 -7.85 14.77 14.31
C SER A 254 -9.00 14.01 13.62
N LEU A 255 -8.66 13.21 12.62
CA LEU A 255 -9.59 12.33 11.91
C LEU A 255 -9.01 10.92 11.88
N ALA A 256 -9.80 9.92 12.23
CA ALA A 256 -9.40 8.52 12.13
C ALA A 256 -9.02 8.16 10.68
N GLY A 257 -8.13 7.19 10.51
CA GLY A 257 -7.68 6.71 9.21
C GLY A 257 -8.73 5.92 8.44
N GLY A 258 -8.33 5.46 7.25
CA GLY A 258 -9.09 4.52 6.43
C GLY A 258 -8.41 3.17 6.37
N VAL A 259 -8.75 2.42 5.33
CA VAL A 259 -8.19 1.10 5.04
C VAL A 259 -7.43 1.19 3.72
N GLY A 260 -6.13 0.92 3.77
CA GLY A 260 -5.28 0.75 2.60
C GLY A 260 -4.89 -0.71 2.44
N ALA A 261 -4.80 -1.17 1.20
CA ALA A 261 -4.38 -2.51 0.83
C ALA A 261 -3.55 -2.49 -0.46
N LEU A 262 -2.44 -3.21 -0.44
CA LEU A 262 -1.73 -3.70 -1.61
C LEU A 262 -1.78 -5.23 -1.55
N ALA A 263 -2.14 -5.88 -2.66
CA ALA A 263 -2.13 -7.34 -2.75
C ALA A 263 -1.46 -7.74 -4.07
N ASP A 264 -0.35 -8.46 -3.97
CA ASP A 264 0.36 -9.07 -5.09
C ASP A 264 0.05 -10.57 -5.18
N GLY A 265 0.26 -11.15 -6.36
CA GLY A 265 -0.10 -12.51 -6.74
C GLY A 265 1.06 -13.47 -7.00
N ASP A 266 1.92 -13.21 -7.99
CA ASP A 266 2.94 -14.17 -8.45
C ASP A 266 4.08 -13.44 -9.19
N GLY A 267 5.32 -13.63 -8.74
CA GLY A 267 6.54 -13.25 -9.44
C GLY A 267 7.61 -12.70 -8.50
N ASP A 268 8.81 -12.43 -9.00
CA ASP A 268 9.92 -11.97 -8.16
C ASP A 268 9.91 -10.43 -8.05
N ASP A 269 9.37 -9.90 -6.96
CA ASP A 269 9.02 -8.49 -6.82
C ASP A 269 10.05 -7.64 -6.07
N TYR A 270 9.97 -6.33 -6.35
CA TYR A 270 10.78 -5.33 -5.66
C TYR A 270 9.94 -4.24 -5.00
N TYR A 271 9.85 -4.32 -3.67
CA TYR A 271 9.19 -3.33 -2.82
C TYR A 271 10.19 -2.34 -2.24
N SER A 272 10.09 -1.06 -2.60
CA SER A 272 10.98 0.00 -2.11
C SER A 272 10.24 1.20 -1.57
N ALA A 273 10.30 1.40 -0.25
CA ALA A 273 9.77 2.58 0.41
C ALA A 273 10.52 2.90 1.73
N PRO A 274 10.97 4.16 1.93
CA PRO A 274 11.81 4.48 3.10
C PRO A 274 11.06 4.51 4.43
N VAL A 275 9.91 5.18 4.51
CA VAL A 275 9.21 5.38 5.79
C VAL A 275 7.72 5.35 5.60
N TRP A 276 6.99 4.70 6.51
CA TRP A 276 5.53 4.56 6.44
C TRP A 276 5.08 3.88 5.15
N ALA A 277 5.37 2.60 5.00
CA ALA A 277 4.91 1.83 3.86
C ALA A 277 4.67 0.35 4.17
N GLN A 278 4.28 -0.43 3.15
CA GLN A 278 4.22 -1.89 3.17
C GLN A 278 3.29 -2.39 4.27
N GLY A 279 2.01 -2.03 4.16
CA GLY A 279 0.97 -2.46 5.08
C GLY A 279 0.98 -1.71 6.41
N CYS A 280 1.50 -0.48 6.44
CA CYS A 280 1.58 0.30 7.67
C CYS A 280 0.24 0.86 8.17
N GLY A 281 0.10 0.99 9.49
CA GLY A 281 -1.01 1.70 10.11
C GLY A 281 -0.57 2.99 10.81
N TYR A 282 -1.22 4.12 10.52
CA TYR A 282 -1.03 5.37 11.25
C TYR A 282 -2.34 6.01 11.67
N TRP A 283 -2.47 6.33 12.97
CA TRP A 283 -3.59 7.10 13.54
C TRP A 283 -4.98 6.53 13.22
N TRP A 284 -5.35 5.42 13.86
CA TRP A 284 -6.61 4.70 13.63
C TRP A 284 -6.80 4.21 12.18
N GLY A 285 -5.75 4.18 11.37
CA GLY A 285 -5.74 3.56 10.06
C GLY A 285 -5.49 2.05 10.13
N VAL A 286 -5.91 1.34 9.08
CA VAL A 286 -5.58 -0.07 8.85
C VAL A 286 -4.80 -0.16 7.55
N GLY A 287 -3.57 -0.66 7.62
CA GLY A 287 -2.78 -0.98 6.43
C GLY A 287 -2.58 -2.48 6.26
N ILE A 288 -2.60 -2.91 5.01
CA ILE A 288 -2.45 -4.31 4.60
C ILE A 288 -1.53 -4.36 3.37
N CYS A 289 -0.53 -5.22 3.40
CA CYS A 289 0.28 -5.56 2.23
C CYS A 289 0.42 -7.08 2.20
N GLU A 290 -0.17 -7.71 1.19
CA GLU A 290 -0.10 -9.16 0.96
C GLU A 290 0.77 -9.39 -0.26
N ASP A 291 1.81 -10.20 -0.11
CA ASP A 291 2.48 -10.90 -1.20
C ASP A 291 2.14 -12.39 -1.08
N ARG A 292 2.00 -13.06 -2.21
CA ARG A 292 1.58 -14.46 -2.25
C ARG A 292 2.69 -15.41 -2.66
N ARG A 293 3.50 -15.06 -3.65
CA ARG A 293 4.45 -15.98 -4.29
C ARG A 293 5.52 -15.18 -4.99
N GLY A 294 6.79 -15.47 -4.70
CA GLY A 294 7.88 -14.77 -5.34
C GLY A 294 9.23 -15.15 -4.79
N ASN A 295 10.24 -14.35 -5.10
CA ASN A 295 11.46 -14.26 -4.29
C ASN A 295 11.77 -12.78 -4.19
N ASP A 296 11.25 -12.17 -3.16
CA ASP A 296 10.96 -10.75 -3.15
C ASP A 296 12.00 -9.99 -2.36
N THR A 297 12.21 -8.75 -2.78
CA THR A 297 13.15 -7.85 -2.10
C THR A 297 12.43 -6.68 -1.50
N TRP A 298 12.44 -6.63 -0.17
CA TRP A 298 11.79 -5.60 0.63
C TRP A 298 12.80 -4.56 1.13
N ARG A 299 12.99 -3.49 0.36
CA ARG A 299 13.72 -2.30 0.82
C ARG A 299 12.82 -1.43 1.69
N SER A 300 12.93 -1.62 3.00
CA SER A 300 12.12 -0.91 4.01
C SER A 300 12.97 -0.12 4.99
N GLY A 301 12.56 1.09 5.36
CA GLY A 301 13.15 1.82 6.48
C GLY A 301 12.26 1.81 7.72
N LYS A 302 11.82 2.98 8.19
CA LYS A 302 11.19 3.14 9.50
C LYS A 302 9.66 3.13 9.42
N TYR A 303 8.99 2.43 10.32
CA TYR A 303 7.52 2.23 10.29
C TYR A 303 7.03 1.59 8.99
N SER A 304 7.68 0.50 8.60
CA SER A 304 7.34 -0.26 7.40
C SER A 304 7.16 -1.74 7.70
N ILE A 305 6.62 -2.48 6.73
CA ILE A 305 6.38 -3.93 6.78
C ILE A 305 5.49 -4.29 7.98
N GLY A 306 4.20 -3.98 7.86
CA GLY A 306 3.19 -4.29 8.88
C GLY A 306 3.33 -3.50 10.17
N ALA A 307 4.14 -2.45 10.20
CA ALA A 307 4.32 -1.62 11.39
C ALA A 307 3.14 -0.68 11.64
N ALA A 308 2.88 -0.34 12.91
CA ALA A 308 1.78 0.53 13.27
C ALA A 308 2.06 1.51 14.42
N ALA A 309 1.46 2.70 14.35
CA ALA A 309 1.46 3.65 15.45
C ALA A 309 0.13 4.40 15.64
N HIS A 310 -0.12 4.77 16.90
CA HIS A 310 -1.25 5.59 17.34
C HIS A 310 -2.62 4.94 17.09
N PHE A 311 -2.89 3.84 17.80
CA PHE A 311 -4.14 3.08 17.74
C PHE A 311 -4.48 2.53 16.34
N ALA A 312 -3.45 2.31 15.53
CA ALA A 312 -3.59 1.81 14.18
C ALA A 312 -3.35 0.29 14.12
N ILE A 313 -3.63 -0.30 12.97
CA ILE A 313 -3.31 -1.69 12.67
C ILE A 313 -2.45 -1.70 11.40
N GLY A 314 -1.31 -2.35 11.47
CA GLY A 314 -0.45 -2.65 10.33
C GLY A 314 -0.36 -4.16 10.17
N CYS A 315 -0.46 -4.63 8.94
CA CYS A 315 -0.39 -6.03 8.59
C CYS A 315 0.38 -6.18 7.29
N ASN A 316 1.45 -6.97 7.33
CA ASN A 316 2.09 -7.47 6.14
C ASN A 316 2.10 -8.99 6.22
N VAL A 317 1.76 -9.62 5.09
CA VAL A 317 1.77 -11.07 4.92
C VAL A 317 2.54 -11.32 3.64
N ASP A 318 3.56 -12.15 3.74
CA ASP A 318 4.29 -12.73 2.64
C ASP A 318 4.11 -14.25 2.77
N ALA A 319 3.75 -14.96 1.70
CA ALA A 319 3.22 -16.31 1.83
C ALA A 319 4.15 -17.42 1.31
N GLU A 320 4.90 -17.18 0.23
CA GLU A 320 5.81 -18.15 -0.38
C GLU A 320 6.97 -17.41 -1.06
N GLY A 321 8.22 -17.78 -0.77
CA GLY A 321 9.38 -17.23 -1.48
C GLY A 321 10.68 -17.25 -0.69
N ASP A 322 11.84 -17.29 -1.37
CA ASP A 322 13.11 -17.05 -0.70
C ASP A 322 13.38 -15.52 -0.66
N ASP A 323 12.89 -14.82 0.35
CA ASP A 323 12.77 -13.36 0.38
C ASP A 323 13.89 -12.65 1.15
N ALA A 324 14.03 -11.35 0.89
CA ALA A 324 15.05 -10.50 1.47
C ALA A 324 14.47 -9.22 2.11
N TYR A 325 14.40 -9.21 3.44
CA TYR A 325 13.86 -8.10 4.23
C TYR A 325 14.95 -7.16 4.75
N ALA A 326 14.96 -5.93 4.21
CA ALA A 326 15.91 -4.86 4.52
C ALA A 326 17.40 -5.21 4.28
N VAL A 327 17.68 -6.34 3.60
CA VAL A 327 19.03 -6.82 3.31
C VAL A 327 19.76 -5.79 2.43
N GLY A 328 20.98 -5.43 2.82
CA GLY A 328 21.79 -4.42 2.11
C GLY A 328 21.34 -2.96 2.31
N TYR A 329 20.19 -2.71 2.94
CA TYR A 329 19.70 -1.34 3.16
C TYR A 329 20.26 -0.72 4.44
N THR A 330 21.47 -0.16 4.34
CA THR A 330 22.21 0.44 5.47
C THR A 330 21.55 1.65 6.13
N GLN A 331 20.55 2.27 5.49
CA GLN A 331 19.78 3.38 6.05
C GLN A 331 18.55 2.92 6.86
N ALA A 332 18.25 1.62 6.90
CA ALA A 332 17.26 1.08 7.83
C ALA A 332 17.70 1.39 9.27
N VAL A 333 16.76 1.88 10.09
CA VAL A 333 17.08 2.37 11.45
C VAL A 333 16.42 1.54 12.53
N ASN A 334 15.09 1.56 12.64
CA ASN A 334 14.33 0.78 13.62
C ASN A 334 12.83 0.83 13.28
N GLN A 335 12.02 0.10 14.05
CA GLN A 335 10.57 0.16 14.03
C GLN A 335 9.93 -0.30 12.71
N TYR A 336 10.40 -1.42 12.18
CA TYR A 336 9.83 -2.10 11.00
C TYR A 336 9.65 -3.59 11.29
N LEU A 337 8.99 -4.30 10.38
CA LEU A 337 8.74 -5.74 10.44
C LEU A 337 7.87 -6.12 11.65
N GLY A 338 6.58 -5.80 11.56
CA GLY A 338 5.59 -6.11 12.61
C GLY A 338 5.70 -5.27 13.87
N HIS A 339 6.43 -4.14 13.84
CA HIS A 339 6.57 -3.22 14.98
C HIS A 339 5.23 -2.57 15.38
N ALA A 340 4.98 -2.37 16.67
CA ALA A 340 3.79 -1.65 17.13
C ALA A 340 4.06 -0.59 18.21
N ARG A 341 3.37 0.55 18.12
CA ARG A 341 3.52 1.69 19.05
C ARG A 341 2.18 2.31 19.44
N ASP A 342 2.07 2.77 20.69
CA ASP A 342 1.00 3.67 21.18
C ASP A 342 -0.40 3.10 20.92
N GLY A 343 -0.72 1.99 21.59
CA GLY A 343 -2.02 1.32 21.50
C GLY A 343 -2.30 0.60 20.18
N SER A 344 -1.28 0.39 19.34
CA SER A 344 -1.43 -0.20 18.00
C SER A 344 -1.19 -1.70 17.97
N ILE A 345 -1.52 -2.31 16.83
CA ILE A 345 -1.19 -3.69 16.51
C ILE A 345 -0.32 -3.70 15.24
N GLY A 346 0.87 -4.30 15.32
CA GLY A 346 1.76 -4.51 14.18
C GLY A 346 1.97 -5.99 13.93
N ILE A 347 1.85 -6.41 12.67
CA ILE A 347 1.88 -7.82 12.26
C ILE A 347 2.72 -7.93 11.00
N ALA A 348 3.76 -8.74 11.04
CA ALA A 348 4.45 -9.27 9.88
C ALA A 348 4.39 -10.80 9.96
N ILE A 349 3.87 -11.42 8.91
CA ILE A 349 3.81 -12.88 8.77
C ILE A 349 4.58 -13.21 7.49
N ASN A 350 5.58 -14.06 7.62
CA ASN A 350 6.23 -14.71 6.51
C ASN A 350 5.83 -16.19 6.49
N GLY A 351 5.58 -16.71 5.30
CA GLY A 351 5.01 -18.03 5.07
C GLY A 351 6.10 -19.09 4.94
N THR A 352 6.37 -19.52 3.71
CA THR A 352 7.37 -20.57 3.43
C THR A 352 8.52 -20.06 2.58
N GLY A 353 9.75 -20.40 2.93
CA GLY A 353 10.93 -20.13 2.11
C GLY A 353 12.20 -20.00 2.93
N ASN A 354 13.35 -19.80 2.30
CA ASN A 354 14.61 -19.62 3.02
C ASN A 354 14.99 -18.15 3.02
N ASP A 355 14.57 -17.46 4.07
CA ASP A 355 14.48 -16.01 4.10
C ASP A 355 15.69 -15.34 4.72
N GLN A 356 15.91 -14.10 4.33
CA GLN A 356 16.98 -13.27 4.87
C GLN A 356 16.43 -12.01 5.50
N TYR A 357 16.70 -11.86 6.80
CA TYR A 357 16.26 -10.72 7.59
C TYR A 357 17.43 -9.87 8.04
N TYR A 358 17.38 -8.56 7.76
CA TYR A 358 18.28 -7.59 8.38
C TYR A 358 17.54 -6.74 9.41
N LEU A 359 17.86 -6.94 10.69
CA LEU A 359 17.12 -6.40 11.81
C LEU A 359 17.96 -5.51 12.71
N LYS A 360 17.50 -4.27 12.89
CA LYS A 360 18.02 -3.34 13.88
C LYS A 360 17.31 -3.51 15.22
N THR A 361 17.84 -2.89 16.27
CA THR A 361 17.17 -2.79 17.58
C THR A 361 15.77 -2.21 17.43
N HIS A 362 14.81 -2.72 18.20
CA HIS A 362 13.44 -2.19 18.24
C HIS A 362 12.66 -2.33 16.92
N SER A 363 12.91 -3.42 16.17
CA SER A 363 12.23 -3.74 14.90
C SER A 363 11.33 -4.97 15.01
N GLY A 364 11.83 -6.14 14.60
CA GLY A 364 11.08 -7.38 14.40
C GLY A 364 10.17 -7.76 15.58
N GLY A 365 8.86 -7.64 15.37
CA GLY A 365 7.86 -7.95 16.39
C GLY A 365 8.06 -7.16 17.69
N SER A 366 8.61 -5.94 17.63
CA SER A 366 8.88 -5.12 18.82
C SER A 366 7.72 -4.18 19.16
N ALA A 367 7.39 -4.07 20.45
CA ALA A 367 6.26 -3.28 20.94
C ALA A 367 6.66 -2.16 21.90
N ASP A 368 5.88 -1.08 21.91
CA ASP A 368 5.98 -0.03 22.91
C ASP A 368 4.69 0.78 23.14
N LEU A 369 4.59 1.43 24.29
CA LEU A 369 3.45 2.30 24.65
C LEU A 369 2.09 1.60 24.57
N GLY A 370 2.01 0.37 25.10
CA GLY A 370 0.75 -0.36 25.26
C GLY A 370 0.27 -1.04 23.99
N SER A 371 1.19 -1.59 23.18
CA SER A 371 0.91 -2.18 21.87
C SER A 371 1.15 -3.69 21.83
N LEU A 372 0.67 -4.32 20.75
CA LEU A 372 0.93 -5.73 20.44
C LEU A 372 1.67 -5.81 19.09
N ALA A 373 2.84 -6.43 19.09
CA ALA A 373 3.68 -6.60 17.91
C ALA A 373 3.96 -8.09 17.66
N LEU A 374 3.83 -8.52 16.42
CA LEU A 374 4.10 -9.89 15.97
C LEU A 374 4.98 -9.86 14.72
N LEU A 375 6.09 -10.58 14.79
CA LEU A 375 6.77 -11.15 13.63
C LEU A 375 6.64 -12.67 13.74
N TRP A 376 6.09 -13.29 12.69
CA TRP A 376 6.00 -14.74 12.60
C TRP A 376 6.57 -15.22 11.28
N ASP A 377 7.66 -15.98 11.33
CA ASP A 377 8.11 -16.83 10.23
C ASP A 377 7.53 -18.24 10.40
N ALA A 378 6.83 -18.74 9.39
CA ALA A 378 6.13 -20.01 9.52
C ALA A 378 7.00 -21.22 9.18
N ALA A 379 7.90 -21.13 8.18
CA ALA A 379 8.73 -22.25 7.75
C ALA A 379 9.88 -21.87 6.80
N GLY A 380 11.06 -22.46 7.06
CA GLY A 380 12.15 -22.68 6.12
C GLY A 380 13.50 -22.34 6.74
N ASN A 381 14.62 -22.41 6.01
CA ASN A 381 15.94 -22.28 6.65
C ASN A 381 16.43 -20.84 6.59
N ASP A 382 16.20 -20.09 7.66
CA ASP A 382 16.29 -18.64 7.62
C ASP A 382 17.59 -18.09 8.18
N LEU A 383 17.91 -16.88 7.72
CA LEU A 383 19.05 -16.11 8.18
C LEU A 383 18.59 -14.80 8.83
N TYR A 384 18.67 -14.77 10.15
CA TYR A 384 18.41 -13.58 10.96
C TYR A 384 19.70 -12.81 11.24
N MET A 385 19.99 -11.79 10.43
CA MET A 385 21.08 -10.85 10.65
C MET A 385 20.63 -9.70 11.55
N MET A 386 21.05 -9.76 12.81
CA MET A 386 20.73 -8.77 13.83
C MET A 386 21.89 -7.81 14.05
N ASP A 387 21.60 -6.51 14.02
CA ASP A 387 22.58 -5.46 14.22
C ASP A 387 22.13 -4.51 15.35
N THR A 388 23.01 -4.36 16.34
CA THR A 388 22.78 -3.59 17.56
C THR A 388 23.71 -2.38 17.67
N LEU A 389 24.41 -2.07 16.57
CA LEU A 389 25.19 -0.85 16.45
C LEU A 389 24.28 0.37 16.61
N LYS A 390 24.78 1.39 17.33
CA LYS A 390 24.11 2.70 17.43
C LYS A 390 24.07 3.35 16.06
N VAL A 391 22.89 3.73 15.60
CA VAL A 391 22.64 4.48 14.37
C VAL A 391 22.51 5.98 14.72
N GLY A 392 23.56 6.52 15.36
CA GLY A 392 23.68 7.96 15.64
C GLY A 392 23.51 8.38 17.10
N ALA A 393 23.56 9.70 17.34
CA ALA A 393 23.73 10.30 18.68
C ALA A 393 22.43 10.38 19.51
N THR A 394 21.28 10.08 18.95
CA THR A 394 19.94 10.29 19.55
C THR A 394 19.14 9.00 19.77
N ASP A 395 19.75 7.83 19.62
CA ASP A 395 19.01 6.57 19.67
C ASP A 395 18.58 6.21 21.10
N GLY A 396 17.34 6.59 21.41
CA GLY A 396 16.53 5.82 22.35
C GLY A 396 16.39 4.39 21.84
N TRP A 397 16.23 3.42 22.75
CA TRP A 397 15.95 2.01 22.42
C TRP A 397 17.11 1.17 21.90
N SER A 398 18.37 1.66 21.97
CA SER A 398 19.56 0.83 21.73
C SER A 398 19.69 -0.38 22.68
N ASP A 399 18.90 -0.40 23.75
CA ASP A 399 18.79 -1.50 24.71
C ASP A 399 17.59 -2.44 24.44
N THR A 400 16.82 -2.19 23.37
CA THR A 400 15.67 -3.01 23.00
C THR A 400 16.06 -4.01 21.92
N PRO A 401 15.87 -5.32 22.16
CA PRO A 401 16.22 -6.36 21.20
C PRO A 401 15.63 -6.16 19.81
N PRO A 402 16.31 -6.65 18.75
CA PRO A 402 15.76 -6.70 17.40
C PRO A 402 14.57 -7.66 17.22
N LEU A 403 14.49 -8.73 18.02
CA LEU A 403 13.49 -9.81 17.88
C LEU A 403 12.61 -9.93 19.12
N GLY A 404 11.31 -9.69 18.95
CA GLY A 404 10.30 -9.86 20.00
C GLY A 404 10.56 -8.98 21.23
N GLY A 405 10.98 -7.72 21.00
CA GLY A 405 11.38 -6.79 22.06
C GLY A 405 10.25 -5.93 22.63
N ALA A 406 10.47 -5.30 23.78
CA ALA A 406 9.56 -4.28 24.29
C ALA A 406 10.28 -3.06 24.89
N SER A 407 9.81 -1.86 24.58
CA SER A 407 10.38 -0.62 25.12
C SER A 407 9.56 -0.06 26.27
N GLY A 408 10.26 0.33 27.34
CA GLY A 408 9.67 0.97 28.52
C GLY A 408 9.94 2.48 28.53
N TYR A 409 9.05 3.22 29.19
CA TYR A 409 9.14 4.68 29.33
C TYR A 409 8.94 5.09 30.80
N PRO A 410 9.46 6.26 31.19
CA PRO A 410 9.03 6.89 32.44
C PRO A 410 7.49 6.99 32.48
N PRO A 411 6.86 6.84 33.66
CA PRO A 411 5.42 6.93 33.76
C PRO A 411 4.85 8.22 33.16
N PHE A 412 3.78 8.10 32.38
CA PHE A 412 3.10 9.23 31.76
C PHE A 412 2.05 9.86 32.70
N TYR A 413 1.67 9.14 33.75
CA TYR A 413 0.53 9.43 34.63
C TYR A 413 -0.79 9.49 33.85
N THR A 414 -0.99 8.54 32.93
CA THR A 414 -2.21 8.40 32.12
C THR A 414 -2.60 6.93 31.99
N PHE A 415 -3.74 6.63 31.37
CA PHE A 415 -4.17 5.25 31.10
C PHE A 415 -3.13 4.41 30.33
N ARG A 416 -2.18 5.04 29.62
CA ARG A 416 -1.06 4.35 28.95
C ARG A 416 -0.19 3.56 29.92
N ASP A 417 -0.14 3.99 31.18
CA ASP A 417 0.60 3.28 32.22
C ASP A 417 -0.08 1.98 32.67
N ASP A 418 -1.33 1.76 32.31
CA ASP A 418 -2.08 0.56 32.69
C ASP A 418 -2.16 -0.48 31.55
N ILE A 419 -1.67 -0.13 30.35
CA ILE A 419 -1.69 -0.99 29.17
C ILE A 419 -0.35 -1.70 29.02
N GLN A 420 -0.40 -3.00 28.70
CA GLN A 420 0.79 -3.83 28.49
C GLN A 420 1.30 -3.71 27.07
N SER A 421 2.62 -3.78 26.92
CA SER A 421 3.28 -3.90 25.61
C SER A 421 3.85 -5.30 25.46
N TYR A 422 3.48 -5.97 24.38
CA TYR A 422 3.93 -7.32 24.06
C TYR A 422 4.61 -7.34 22.69
N GLY A 423 5.91 -7.59 22.70
CA GLY A 423 6.65 -7.94 21.49
C GLY A 423 6.76 -9.45 21.34
N ILE A 424 6.46 -9.96 20.16
CA ILE A 424 6.41 -11.40 19.88
C ILE A 424 7.18 -11.66 18.59
N PHE A 425 8.16 -12.55 18.69
CA PHE A 425 8.80 -13.20 17.56
C PHE A 425 8.48 -14.69 17.61
N LEU A 426 8.05 -15.25 16.49
CA LEU A 426 7.83 -16.67 16.30
C LEU A 426 8.57 -17.11 15.04
N ASP A 427 9.33 -18.18 15.17
CA ASP A 427 9.79 -19.03 14.08
C ASP A 427 9.28 -20.45 14.40
N THR A 428 8.59 -21.07 13.45
CA THR A 428 7.86 -22.32 13.69
C THR A 428 8.25 -23.47 12.77
N GLY A 429 9.26 -23.28 11.93
CA GLY A 429 9.68 -24.28 10.96
C GLY A 429 11.00 -23.87 10.32
N GLY A 430 11.97 -24.79 10.20
CA GLY A 430 13.28 -24.38 9.75
C GLY A 430 14.49 -24.99 10.39
N LYS A 431 15.63 -24.43 10.00
CA LYS A 431 16.91 -24.65 10.66
C LYS A 431 17.73 -23.39 10.49
N ASP A 432 17.72 -22.57 11.52
CA ASP A 432 17.94 -21.15 11.30
C ASP A 432 19.28 -20.68 11.81
N ILE A 433 19.75 -19.58 11.24
CA ILE A 433 21.02 -18.97 11.57
C ILE A 433 20.78 -17.58 12.13
N TYR A 434 21.08 -17.42 13.41
CA TYR A 434 21.04 -16.14 14.10
C TYR A 434 22.43 -15.52 14.15
N GLN A 435 22.65 -14.48 13.34
CA GLN A 435 23.89 -13.73 13.32
C GLN A 435 23.73 -12.42 14.06
N LEU A 436 24.48 -12.24 15.15
CA LEU A 436 24.40 -11.03 15.95
C LEU A 436 25.69 -10.20 15.83
N HIS A 437 25.55 -8.97 15.35
CA HIS A 437 26.61 -7.97 15.34
C HIS A 437 26.42 -6.96 16.49
N GLU A 438 27.36 -6.95 17.45
CA GLU A 438 27.30 -6.11 18.66
C GLU A 438 28.32 -4.95 18.63
N ALA A 439 27.86 -3.70 18.79
CA ALA A 439 28.73 -2.51 18.96
C ALA A 439 29.35 -2.40 20.35
N ASN A 440 28.61 -2.81 21.38
CA ASN A 440 28.88 -2.43 22.76
C ASN A 440 29.01 -3.68 23.63
N SER A 441 29.97 -3.63 24.56
CA SER A 441 30.17 -4.62 25.63
C SER A 441 29.02 -4.71 26.65
N ASN A 442 27.93 -3.95 26.45
CA ASN A 442 26.75 -4.02 27.29
C ASN A 442 25.76 -4.98 26.64
N ALA A 443 25.61 -6.16 27.25
CA ALA A 443 24.71 -7.20 26.78
C ALA A 443 23.28 -6.64 26.64
N ILE A 444 22.66 -6.88 25.49
CA ILE A 444 21.21 -6.79 25.35
C ILE A 444 20.60 -7.74 26.39
N PRO A 445 19.58 -7.32 27.15
CA PRO A 445 19.12 -8.07 28.32
C PRO A 445 18.16 -9.20 27.91
N TRP A 446 18.55 -9.99 26.91
CA TRP A 446 17.96 -11.29 26.70
C TRP A 446 18.33 -12.21 27.86
N ALA A 447 17.34 -12.96 28.38
CA ALA A 447 17.64 -14.05 29.32
C ALA A 447 18.52 -15.14 28.66
N ARG A 448 18.31 -15.37 27.36
CA ARG A 448 19.07 -16.27 26.48
C ARG A 448 19.16 -15.61 25.11
N LYS A 449 20.33 -15.58 24.47
CA LYS A 449 20.45 -15.03 23.11
C LYS A 449 19.60 -15.86 22.12
N PRO A 450 19.01 -15.23 21.08
CA PRO A 450 18.33 -15.94 19.99
C PRO A 450 19.22 -17.00 19.36
N ALA A 451 18.64 -18.16 19.09
CA ALA A 451 19.28 -19.30 18.45
C ALA A 451 18.20 -20.31 18.02
N ASP A 452 18.55 -21.12 17.02
CA ASP A 452 17.77 -22.25 16.52
C ASP A 452 17.32 -23.20 17.64
N ASN A 453 16.06 -23.60 17.61
CA ASN A 453 15.40 -24.48 18.57
C ASN A 453 15.47 -23.95 20.02
N THR A 454 15.23 -22.65 20.19
CA THR A 454 15.24 -22.02 21.52
C THR A 454 14.11 -21.01 21.72
N HIS A 455 13.83 -20.71 22.98
CA HIS A 455 13.03 -19.55 23.34
C HIS A 455 13.86 -18.58 24.16
N TRP A 456 13.52 -17.29 24.04
CA TRP A 456 14.09 -16.22 24.83
C TRP A 456 13.01 -15.29 25.36
N LEU A 457 13.29 -14.73 26.52
CA LEU A 457 12.41 -13.76 27.17
C LEU A 457 13.16 -12.46 27.36
N PHE A 458 12.41 -11.38 27.17
CA PHE A 458 12.83 -10.03 27.50
C PHE A 458 11.79 -9.44 28.45
N ILE A 459 12.15 -9.20 29.70
CA ILE A 459 11.24 -8.62 30.70
C ILE A 459 11.87 -7.34 31.22
N ARG A 460 11.36 -6.20 30.75
CA ARG A 460 11.83 -4.88 31.20
C ARG A 460 11.06 -4.42 32.43
N SER A 461 9.77 -4.72 32.48
CA SER A 461 8.92 -4.51 33.66
C SER A 461 7.74 -5.48 33.62
N PRO A 462 6.86 -5.48 34.63
CA PRO A 462 5.62 -6.25 34.58
C PRO A 462 4.75 -5.96 33.35
N ARG A 463 4.85 -4.74 32.77
CA ARG A 463 4.03 -4.24 31.66
C ARG A 463 4.69 -4.36 30.29
N GLU A 464 6.02 -4.37 30.22
CA GLU A 464 6.74 -4.44 28.95
C GLU A 464 7.48 -5.78 28.85
N ARG A 465 6.95 -6.67 28.01
CA ARG A 465 7.41 -8.03 27.86
C ARG A 465 7.63 -8.38 26.40
N GLY A 466 8.69 -9.11 26.16
CA GLY A 466 9.10 -9.64 24.89
C GLY A 466 9.26 -11.15 24.97
N ILE A 467 8.82 -11.85 23.93
CA ILE A 467 8.92 -13.30 23.80
C ILE A 467 9.43 -13.59 22.40
N GLY A 468 10.48 -14.41 22.31
CA GLY A 468 10.87 -15.05 21.07
C GLY A 468 10.82 -16.56 21.23
N ILE A 469 10.27 -17.23 20.24
CA ILE A 469 10.19 -18.69 20.17
C ILE A 469 10.65 -19.08 18.78
N ASP A 470 11.62 -19.95 18.75
CA ASP A 470 12.04 -20.73 17.60
C ASP A 470 11.92 -22.19 18.06
N MET A 471 10.97 -22.91 17.47
CA MET A 471 10.77 -24.32 17.79
C MET A 471 10.24 -25.09 16.59
N GLU A 472 11.07 -26.04 16.17
CA GLU A 472 10.74 -27.00 15.13
C GLU A 472 9.76 -28.06 15.61
N LYS A 473 8.83 -28.45 14.73
CA LYS A 473 8.10 -29.71 14.93
C LYS A 473 9.03 -30.87 14.54
N GLU A 474 9.50 -31.59 15.56
CA GLU A 474 10.21 -32.88 15.41
C GLU A 474 9.50 -33.88 14.48
#